data_AF-A0A150W2D1-F1
#
_entry.id   AF-A0A150W2D1-F1
#
_cell.length_a   1.000
_cell.length_b   1.000
_cell.length_c   1.000
_cell.angle_alpha   90.00
_cell.angle_beta   90.00
_cell.angle_gamma   90.00
#
_symmetry.space_group_name_H-M   'P 1'
#
loop_
_entity.id
_entity.type
_entity.pdbx_description
1 polymer ?
#
loop_
_entity_poly.entity_id
_entity_poly.type
_entity_poly.pdbx_seq_one_letter_code
_entity_poly.pdbx_strand_id
1 'polypeptide(L)'
;MNARDWCASALHEERITRAVWELADPTPAKVGKVLNDLGYVDGRIHGLRQSGAATTFALDLRDKGGRLCLDGSVDGERTMVTACVAPRTGPFAVAK
;
A
#
# COMPACT_ATOMS: atom_id res chain seq x y z
N MET A 1 -12.42 8.39 7.81
CA MET A 1 -12.35 6.93 8.01
C MET A 1 -13.46 6.54 8.98
N ASN A 2 -14.13 5.40 8.80
CA ASN A 2 -15.06 4.86 9.80
C ASN A 2 -14.37 3.75 10.64
N ALA A 3 -15.03 3.23 11.68
CA ALA A 3 -14.46 2.17 12.53
C ALA A 3 -14.11 0.89 11.76
N ARG A 4 -14.90 0.54 10.73
CA ARG A 4 -14.63 -0.62 9.86
C ARG A 4 -13.36 -0.41 9.03
N ASP A 5 -13.19 0.77 8.44
CA ASP A 5 -11.99 1.13 7.69
C ASP A 5 -10.74 1.06 8.58
N TRP A 6 -10.85 1.52 9.83
CA TRP A 6 -9.74 1.50 10.80
C TRP A 6 -9.35 0.08 11.21
N CYS A 7 -10.32 -0.78 11.55
CA CYS A 7 -10.02 -2.19 11.85
C CYS A 7 -9.41 -2.92 10.64
N ALA A 8 -9.89 -2.63 9.43
CA ALA A 8 -9.36 -3.21 8.21
C ALA A 8 -7.94 -2.71 7.90
N SER A 9 -7.63 -1.44 8.17
CA SER A 9 -6.31 -0.88 7.89
C SER A 9 -5.22 -1.61 8.66
N ALA A 10 -5.39 -1.81 9.96
CA ALA A 10 -4.42 -2.49 10.80
C ALA A 10 -4.04 -3.90 10.27
N LEU A 11 -5.03 -4.65 9.79
CA LEU A 11 -4.81 -5.98 9.21
C LEU A 11 -4.02 -5.92 7.89
N HIS A 12 -4.34 -4.95 7.03
CA HIS A 12 -3.62 -4.78 5.77
C HIS A 12 -2.20 -4.24 5.99
N GLU A 13 -2.02 -3.28 6.89
CA GLU A 13 -0.73 -2.73 7.30
C GLU A 13 0.21 -3.84 7.80
N GLU A 14 -0.26 -4.67 8.75
CA GLU A 14 0.53 -5.79 9.28
C GLU A 14 0.83 -6.85 8.20
N ARG A 15 -0.16 -7.20 7.37
CA ARG A 15 0.00 -8.18 6.30
C ARG A 15 1.06 -7.78 5.28
N ILE A 16 1.03 -6.53 4.83
CA ILE A 16 2.01 -6.01 3.87
C ILE A 16 3.37 -5.91 4.54
N THR A 17 3.43 -5.35 5.75
CA THR A 17 4.69 -5.18 6.50
C THR A 17 5.42 -6.50 6.65
N ARG A 18 4.74 -7.58 7.04
CA ARG A 18 5.35 -8.92 7.13
C ARG A 18 5.86 -9.44 5.79
N ALA A 19 5.11 -9.22 4.71
CA ALA A 19 5.46 -9.76 3.40
C ALA A 19 6.69 -9.07 2.77
N VAL A 20 6.92 -7.80 3.09
CA VAL A 20 8.04 -7.02 2.53
C VAL A 20 9.22 -6.89 3.49
N TRP A 21 9.10 -7.32 4.76
CA TRP A 21 10.13 -7.18 5.80
C TRP A 21 11.50 -7.74 5.39
N GLU A 22 11.54 -8.91 4.75
CA GLU A 22 12.79 -9.57 4.32
C GLU A 22 13.08 -9.38 2.82
N LEU A 23 12.40 -8.42 2.18
CA LEU A 23 12.57 -8.19 0.75
C LEU A 23 13.90 -7.47 0.46
N ALA A 24 14.93 -8.26 0.17
CA ALA A 24 16.24 -7.74 -0.22
C ALA A 24 16.17 -6.96 -1.54
N ASP A 25 16.71 -5.74 -1.54
CA ASP A 25 16.70 -4.81 -2.68
C ASP A 25 15.26 -4.62 -3.21
N PRO A 26 14.41 -3.85 -2.51
CA PRO A 26 12.98 -3.76 -2.80
C PRO A 26 12.73 -2.88 -4.03
N THR A 27 13.05 -3.37 -5.23
CA THR A 27 12.74 -2.65 -6.47
C THR A 27 11.23 -2.53 -6.70
N PRO A 28 10.75 -1.58 -7.53
CA PRO A 28 9.34 -1.43 -7.83
C PRO A 28 8.72 -2.74 -8.34
N ALA A 29 9.43 -3.46 -9.21
CA ALA A 29 8.98 -4.75 -9.72
C ALA A 29 8.83 -5.82 -8.62
N LYS A 30 9.78 -5.90 -7.69
CA LYS A 30 9.73 -6.86 -6.58
C LYS A 30 8.61 -6.53 -5.59
N VAL A 31 8.46 -5.27 -5.20
CA VAL A 31 7.39 -4.82 -4.31
C VAL A 31 6.02 -5.04 -4.97
N GLY A 32 5.87 -4.67 -6.24
CA GLY A 32 4.64 -4.89 -7.00
C GLY A 32 4.27 -6.38 -7.11
N LYS A 33 5.27 -7.25 -7.29
CA LYS A 33 5.05 -8.70 -7.28
C LYS A 33 4.55 -9.19 -5.92
N VAL A 34 5.19 -8.79 -4.82
CA VAL A 34 4.74 -9.17 -3.46
C VAL A 34 3.30 -8.71 -3.20
N LEU A 35 2.94 -7.49 -3.59
CA LEU A 35 1.57 -6.97 -3.44
C LEU A 35 0.55 -7.78 -4.28
N ASN A 36 0.91 -8.13 -5.52
CA ASN A 36 0.09 -9.01 -6.35
C ASN A 36 -0.05 -10.43 -5.76
N ASP A 37 1.02 -10.99 -5.21
CA ASP A 37 1.01 -12.31 -4.54
C ASP A 37 0.12 -12.30 -3.27
N LEU A 38 -0.04 -11.14 -2.62
CA LEU A 38 -1.02 -10.93 -1.54
C LEU A 38 -2.46 -10.73 -2.06
N GLY A 39 -2.67 -10.63 -3.37
CA GLY A 39 -3.97 -10.47 -4.00
C GLY A 39 -4.42 -9.02 -4.20
N TYR A 40 -3.52 -8.04 -4.05
CA TYR A 40 -3.81 -6.68 -4.49
C TYR A 40 -3.61 -6.61 -6.01
N VAL A 41 -4.70 -6.50 -6.76
CA VAL A 41 -4.64 -6.40 -8.24
C VAL A 41 -4.01 -5.09 -8.70
N ASP A 42 -3.36 -5.09 -9.86
CA ASP A 42 -2.67 -3.93 -10.44
C ASP A 42 -3.50 -2.64 -10.43
N GLY A 43 -4.81 -2.74 -10.70
CA GLY A 43 -5.71 -1.57 -10.68
C GLY A 43 -5.89 -0.89 -9.32
N ARG A 44 -5.43 -1.51 -8.23
CA ARG A 44 -5.40 -0.96 -6.87
C ARG A 44 -4.01 -0.54 -6.42
N ILE A 45 -2.96 -0.87 -7.17
CA ILE A 45 -1.58 -0.52 -6.84
C ILE A 45 -1.22 0.75 -7.62
N HIS A 46 -0.89 1.81 -6.90
CA HIS A 46 -0.59 3.11 -7.47
C HIS A 46 0.75 3.64 -6.98
N GLY A 47 1.33 4.57 -7.72
CA GLY A 47 2.52 5.30 -7.28
C GLY A 47 3.76 4.43 -7.04
N LEU A 48 3.79 3.20 -7.57
CA LEU A 48 4.88 2.25 -7.38
C LEU A 48 6.15 2.77 -8.06
N ARG A 49 7.08 3.35 -7.29
CA ARG A 49 8.30 3.98 -7.81
C ARG A 49 9.44 3.94 -6.82
N GLN A 50 10.67 4.04 -7.32
CA GLN A 50 11.85 4.25 -6.49
C GLN A 50 12.01 5.73 -6.13
N SER A 51 12.36 5.97 -4.86
CA SER A 51 12.71 7.26 -4.29
C SER A 51 13.97 7.07 -3.42
N GLY A 52 15.14 7.27 -4.03
CA GLY A 52 16.40 6.88 -3.40
C GLY A 52 16.51 5.35 -3.28
N ALA A 53 16.84 4.85 -2.08
CA ALA A 53 16.89 3.42 -1.79
C ALA A 53 15.51 2.80 -1.53
N ALA A 54 14.49 3.61 -1.26
CA ALA A 54 13.15 3.15 -0.95
C ALA A 54 12.31 2.98 -2.22
N THR A 55 11.45 1.96 -2.24
CA THR A 55 10.30 1.92 -3.14
C THR A 55 9.06 2.36 -2.38
N THR A 56 8.35 3.33 -2.95
CA THR A 56 7.07 3.81 -2.44
C THR A 56 5.92 3.28 -3.26
N PHE A 57 4.74 3.15 -2.65
CA PHE A 57 3.50 2.75 -3.29
C PHE A 57 2.29 3.29 -2.52
N ALA A 58 1.13 3.25 -3.16
CA ALA A 58 -0.16 3.47 -2.53
C ALA A 58 -1.15 2.37 -2.95
N LEU A 59 -2.04 1.99 -2.04
CA LEU A 59 -3.09 1.01 -2.29
C LEU A 59 -4.47 1.66 -2.20
N ASP A 60 -5.26 1.52 -3.26
CA ASP A 60 -6.68 1.86 -3.24
C ASP A 60 -7.50 0.70 -2.65
N LEU A 61 -7.90 0.86 -1.38
CA LEU A 61 -8.70 -0.12 -0.65
C LEU A 61 -10.15 0.35 -0.47
N ARG A 62 -10.64 1.25 -1.34
CA ARG A 62 -12.04 1.64 -1.36
C ARG A 62 -12.90 0.44 -1.74
N ASP A 63 -13.52 -0.19 -0.74
CA ASP A 63 -14.49 -1.26 -0.91
C ASP A 63 -15.88 -0.83 -0.42
N LYS A 64 -16.94 -1.18 -1.18
CA LYS A 64 -18.35 -0.91 -0.82
C LYS A 64 -18.62 0.52 -0.32
N GLY A 65 -18.02 1.51 -0.99
CA GLY A 65 -18.15 2.93 -0.65
C GLY A 65 -17.24 3.41 0.50
N GLY A 66 -16.30 2.58 0.95
CA GLY A 66 -15.24 2.93 1.90
C GLY A 66 -14.28 4.00 1.38
N ARG A 67 -13.39 4.45 2.26
CA ARG A 67 -12.41 5.51 1.97
C ARG A 67 -10.97 5.09 2.26
N LEU A 68 -10.77 3.83 2.63
CA LEU A 68 -9.47 3.35 3.04
C LEU A 68 -8.50 3.35 1.86
N CYS A 69 -7.31 3.88 2.11
CA CYS A 69 -6.14 3.62 1.31
C CYS A 69 -4.96 3.35 2.23
N LEU A 70 -3.88 2.81 1.68
CA LEU A 70 -2.60 2.70 2.39
C LEU A 70 -1.51 3.39 1.59
N ASP A 71 -0.59 4.06 2.27
CA ASP A 71 0.67 4.51 1.72
C ASP A 71 1.80 3.63 2.27
N GLY A 72 2.75 3.28 1.43
CA GLY A 72 3.83 2.36 1.77
C GLY A 72 5.20 2.85 1.29
N SER A 73 6.23 2.55 2.09
CA SER A 73 7.64 2.79 1.77
C SER A 73 8.48 1.63 2.29
N VAL A 74 9.30 1.03 1.42
CA VAL A 74 10.15 -0.13 1.72
C VAL A 74 11.56 0.15 1.20
N ASP A 75 12.56 0.19 2.09
CA ASP A 75 13.98 0.41 1.71
C ASP A 75 14.90 -0.81 1.98
N GLY A 76 14.32 -1.91 2.46
CA GLY A 76 15.02 -3.17 2.75
C GLY A 76 15.50 -3.29 4.20
N GLU A 77 15.58 -2.18 4.93
CA GLU A 77 15.86 -2.16 6.38
C GLU A 77 14.64 -1.73 7.18
N ARG A 78 13.85 -0.83 6.60
CA ARG A 78 12.66 -0.22 7.19
C ARG A 78 11.50 -0.38 6.24
N THR A 79 10.36 -0.70 6.83
CA THR A 79 9.08 -0.73 6.17
C THR A 79 8.13 0.17 6.94
N MET A 80 7.48 1.08 6.22
CA MET A 80 6.39 1.88 6.77
C MET A 80 5.18 1.68 5.88
N VAL A 81 4.08 1.24 6.46
CA VAL A 81 2.78 1.11 5.80
C VAL A 81 1.77 1.75 6.74
N THR A 82 1.03 2.74 6.24
CA THR A 82 0.12 3.53 7.07
C THR A 82 -1.19 3.79 6.35
N ALA A 83 -2.29 3.81 7.10
CA ALA A 83 -3.59 4.19 6.55
C ALA A 83 -3.65 5.66 6.09
N CYS A 84 -4.27 5.86 4.95
CA CYS A 84 -4.68 7.16 4.43
C CYS A 84 -6.19 7.17 4.12
N VAL A 85 -6.72 8.36 3.82
CA VAL A 85 -8.14 8.53 3.53
C VAL A 85 -8.36 9.14 2.15
N ALA A 86 -8.84 8.33 1.21
CA ALA A 86 -9.16 8.74 -0.14
C ALA A 86 -10.59 9.34 -0.26
N PRO A 87 -10.87 10.13 -1.30
CA PRO A 87 -12.24 10.46 -1.71
C PRO A 87 -13.02 9.19 -2.07
N ARG A 88 -14.32 9.14 -1.71
CA ARG A 88 -15.20 7.98 -1.95
C ARG A 88 -15.36 7.66 -3.43
N THR A 89 -15.30 8.67 -4.28
CA THR A 89 -15.60 8.59 -5.71
C THR A 89 -14.53 9.31 -6.51
N GLY A 90 -14.45 8.97 -7.81
CA GLY A 90 -13.48 9.54 -8.72
C GLY A 90 -12.14 8.78 -8.75
N PRO A 91 -11.21 9.22 -9.62
CA PRO A 91 -9.89 8.61 -9.75
C PRO A 91 -9.14 8.58 -8.43
N PHE A 92 -8.37 7.52 -8.20
CA PHE A 92 -7.45 7.48 -7.07
C PHE A 92 -6.25 8.41 -7.36
N ALA A 93 -5.95 9.30 -6.42
CA ALA A 93 -4.80 10.18 -6.49
C ALA A 93 -3.82 9.78 -5.39
N VAL A 94 -2.57 9.50 -5.77
CA VAL A 94 -1.49 9.26 -4.83
C VAL A 94 -1.20 10.58 -4.11
N ALA A 95 -1.07 10.54 -2.78
CA ALA A 95 -0.62 11.71 -2.02
C ALA A 95 0.76 12.16 -2.54
N LYS A 96 0.96 13.47 -2.69
CA LYS A 96 2.22 14.03 -3.19
C LYS A 96 3.35 13.87 -2.18
#